data_AF-A0A7S1PGM9-F1
#
_entry.id   AF-A0A7S1PGM9-F1
#
_cell.length_a   1.000
_cell.length_b   1.000
_cell.length_c   1.000
_cell.angle_alpha   90.00
_cell.angle_beta   90.00
_cell.angle_gamma   90.00
#
_symmetry.space_group_name_H-M   'P 1'
#
loop_
_entity.id
_entity.type
_entity.pdbx_description
1 polymer ?
#
loop_
_entity_poly.entity_id
_entity_poly.type
_entity_poly.pdbx_seq_one_letter_code
_entity_poly.pdbx_strand_id
1 'polypeptide(L)'
;MSISQNGYLSKNSSIRSDNAFYHLCFLEDGNLVLYKRKDAYDNEGTPLFAPGTHGRGEKAAVEADAFRIRDKDDNVVWDSQSSPGKKKDVPEGLNLSLVVTEDGELELKDNGVGTVYWSSDTKGGKKGNELSGVSAPEGEFFLAPYANNPLIMAVCAWFSWGFLGYWTMGQKKKAIAAPVYTAAFYLIFLGWIWWLLAVVDTYLCSKKLQEEGSLEPNHCEVPVIGNLPLWK
;
A
#
# COMPACT_ATOMS: atom_id res chain seq x y z
N MET A 1 -10.61 3.48 3.98
CA MET A 1 -11.36 4.04 2.82
C MET A 1 -12.39 3.00 2.34
N SER A 2 -13.52 3.42 1.77
CA SER A 2 -14.62 2.51 1.36
C SER A 2 -15.25 2.90 0.02
N ILE A 3 -15.91 1.93 -0.63
CA ILE A 3 -16.81 2.15 -1.76
C ILE A 3 -18.23 2.08 -1.20
N SER A 4 -19.00 3.16 -1.33
CA SER A 4 -20.41 3.19 -0.96
C SER A 4 -21.28 2.49 -2.00
N GLN A 5 -22.53 2.22 -1.65
CA GLN A 5 -23.54 1.69 -2.55
C GLN A 5 -23.62 2.50 -3.86
N ASN A 6 -23.79 1.79 -4.98
CA ASN A 6 -23.71 2.28 -6.36
C ASN A 6 -22.33 2.81 -6.79
N GLY A 7 -21.35 2.80 -5.89
CA GLY A 7 -19.95 3.03 -6.22
C GLY A 7 -19.34 1.82 -6.93
N TYR A 8 -18.29 2.08 -7.71
CA TYR A 8 -17.59 1.06 -8.46
C TYR A 8 -16.10 1.37 -8.58
N LEU A 9 -15.33 0.33 -8.88
CA LEU A 9 -13.96 0.40 -9.36
C LEU A 9 -13.96 0.10 -10.86
N SER A 10 -13.31 0.97 -11.63
CA SER A 10 -12.87 0.66 -12.98
C SER A 10 -11.53 -0.08 -12.93
N LYS A 11 -11.15 -0.71 -14.03
CA LYS A 11 -9.78 -1.19 -14.21
C LYS A 11 -8.74 -0.11 -13.89
N ASN A 12 -7.59 -0.54 -13.40
CA ASN A 12 -6.51 0.26 -12.86
C ASN A 12 -6.87 1.19 -11.71
N SER A 13 -7.94 0.91 -10.97
CA SER A 13 -8.28 1.66 -9.76
C SER A 13 -8.08 0.82 -8.50
N SER A 14 -7.80 1.50 -7.39
CA SER A 14 -7.67 0.86 -6.08
C SER A 14 -8.28 1.67 -4.95
N ILE A 15 -8.59 0.95 -3.87
CA ILE A 15 -8.84 1.50 -2.54
C ILE A 15 -7.86 0.89 -1.55
N ARG A 16 -7.60 1.61 -0.46
CA ARG A 16 -6.67 1.18 0.59
C ARG A 16 -7.28 1.27 1.97
N SER A 17 -6.78 0.43 2.88
CA SER A 17 -6.98 0.63 4.31
C SER A 17 -6.39 1.97 4.75
N ASP A 18 -6.89 2.52 5.86
CA ASP A 18 -6.44 3.84 6.34
C ASP A 18 -4.97 3.83 6.77
N ASN A 19 -4.50 2.69 7.28
CA ASN A 19 -3.09 2.44 7.58
C ASN A 19 -2.23 2.14 6.33
N ALA A 20 -2.83 2.10 5.14
CA ALA A 20 -2.17 1.81 3.86
C ALA A 20 -1.38 0.49 3.82
N PHE A 21 -1.69 -0.47 4.69
CA PHE A 21 -1.08 -1.80 4.66
C PHE A 21 -1.84 -2.79 3.78
N TYR A 22 -3.08 -2.48 3.39
CA TYR A 22 -3.90 -3.36 2.57
C TYR A 22 -4.51 -2.58 1.42
N HIS A 23 -4.46 -3.16 0.23
CA HIS A 23 -4.85 -2.52 -1.01
C HIS A 23 -5.75 -3.45 -1.82
N LEU A 24 -6.97 -3.02 -2.08
CA LEU A 24 -7.83 -3.69 -3.04
C LEU A 24 -7.64 -3.02 -4.39
N CYS A 25 -7.19 -3.79 -5.37
CA CYS A 25 -6.83 -3.32 -6.70
C CYS A 25 -7.68 -4.03 -7.74
N PHE A 26 -8.30 -3.27 -8.64
CA PHE A 26 -8.90 -3.83 -9.83
C PHE A 26 -7.93 -3.64 -10.99
N LEU A 27 -7.25 -4.71 -11.36
CA LEU A 27 -6.14 -4.70 -12.30
C LEU A 27 -6.63 -4.52 -13.75
N GLU A 28 -5.75 -4.07 -14.63
CA GLU A 28 -6.05 -3.91 -16.07
C GLU A 28 -6.56 -5.19 -16.73
N ASP A 29 -6.05 -6.33 -16.29
CA ASP A 29 -6.45 -7.65 -16.79
C ASP A 29 -7.88 -8.04 -16.37
N GLY A 30 -8.57 -7.23 -15.57
CA GLY A 30 -9.92 -7.50 -15.09
C GLY A 30 -9.97 -8.41 -13.86
N ASN A 31 -8.84 -8.67 -13.19
CA ASN A 31 -8.83 -9.36 -11.91
C ASN A 31 -8.89 -8.37 -10.74
N LEU A 32 -9.73 -8.66 -9.75
CA LEU A 32 -9.77 -7.93 -8.49
C LEU A 32 -8.87 -8.64 -7.47
N VAL A 33 -7.91 -7.93 -6.87
CA VAL A 33 -6.97 -8.55 -5.92
C VAL A 33 -6.81 -7.68 -4.68
N LEU A 34 -6.92 -8.30 -3.51
CA LEU A 34 -6.53 -7.72 -2.23
C LEU A 34 -5.08 -8.09 -1.95
N TYR A 35 -4.22 -7.08 -1.81
CA TYR A 35 -2.82 -7.25 -1.43
C TYR A 35 -2.58 -6.78 -0.01
N LYS A 36 -1.66 -7.47 0.67
CA LYS A 36 -0.90 -6.91 1.78
C LYS A 36 0.32 -6.19 1.21
N ARG A 37 0.51 -4.94 1.64
CA ARG A 37 1.66 -4.11 1.28
C ARG A 37 2.97 -4.78 1.70
N LYS A 38 3.98 -4.59 0.84
CA LYS A 38 5.40 -4.87 1.05
C LYS A 38 5.85 -4.52 2.48
N ASP A 39 6.34 -5.50 3.24
CA ASP A 39 7.19 -5.22 4.39
C ASP A 39 8.67 -5.29 3.97
N ALA A 40 9.61 -5.01 4.89
CA ALA A 40 11.04 -4.96 4.54
C ALA A 40 11.63 -6.29 4.03
N TYR A 41 10.88 -7.39 4.06
CA TYR A 41 11.35 -8.74 3.76
C TYR A 41 10.62 -9.41 2.58
N ASP A 42 9.38 -9.02 2.27
CA ASP A 42 8.69 -9.45 1.06
C ASP A 42 9.02 -8.48 -0.09
N ASN A 43 9.49 -8.97 -1.24
CA ASN A 43 9.85 -8.10 -2.36
C ASN A 43 8.65 -7.76 -3.25
N GLU A 44 7.58 -8.54 -3.14
CA GLU A 44 6.34 -8.44 -3.91
C GLU A 44 5.18 -8.25 -2.92
N GLY A 45 4.11 -7.52 -3.30
CA GLY A 45 2.93 -7.43 -2.43
C GLY A 45 2.29 -8.80 -2.29
N THR A 46 2.00 -9.27 -1.06
CA THR A 46 1.42 -10.60 -0.86
C THR A 46 -0.08 -10.58 -1.22
N PRO A 47 -0.54 -11.34 -2.22
CA PRO A 47 -1.97 -11.43 -2.51
C PRO A 47 -2.68 -12.25 -1.43
N LEU A 48 -3.75 -11.68 -0.88
CA LEU A 48 -4.56 -12.28 0.18
C LEU A 48 -5.88 -12.84 -0.35
N PHE A 49 -6.52 -12.14 -1.29
CA PHE A 49 -7.78 -12.54 -1.90
C PHE A 49 -7.77 -12.21 -3.39
N ALA A 50 -8.25 -13.14 -4.22
CA ALA A 50 -8.45 -12.98 -5.65
C ALA A 50 -9.55 -13.95 -6.14
N PRO A 51 -10.68 -13.44 -6.65
CA PRO A 51 -11.81 -14.25 -7.11
C PRO A 51 -11.60 -14.87 -8.50
N GLY A 52 -10.40 -14.72 -9.10
CA GLY A 52 -10.07 -15.33 -10.39
C GLY A 52 -10.86 -14.72 -11.56
N THR A 53 -11.03 -13.40 -11.56
CA THR A 53 -11.78 -12.66 -12.60
C THR A 53 -10.93 -12.18 -13.76
N HIS A 54 -9.65 -12.57 -13.79
CA HIS A 54 -8.71 -12.28 -14.87
C HIS A 54 -9.31 -12.59 -16.26
N GLY A 55 -9.08 -11.69 -17.21
CA GLY A 55 -9.57 -11.73 -18.58
C GLY A 55 -11.08 -11.52 -18.74
N ARG A 56 -11.84 -11.37 -17.64
CA ARG A 56 -13.31 -11.34 -17.66
C ARG A 56 -13.91 -10.13 -16.98
N GLY A 57 -13.32 -9.62 -15.89
CA GLY A 57 -13.85 -8.46 -15.20
C GLY A 57 -13.67 -7.15 -15.98
N GLU A 58 -14.70 -6.31 -15.98
CA GLU A 58 -14.74 -4.96 -16.56
C GLU A 58 -15.13 -3.91 -15.52
N LYS A 59 -16.04 -4.26 -14.60
CA LYS A 59 -16.53 -3.37 -13.55
C LYS A 59 -16.72 -4.13 -12.25
N ALA A 60 -16.19 -3.61 -11.14
CA ALA A 60 -16.44 -4.13 -9.80
C ALA A 60 -17.28 -3.12 -9.01
N ALA A 61 -18.51 -3.46 -8.64
CA ALA A 61 -19.48 -2.50 -8.11
C ALA A 61 -20.21 -3.01 -6.86
N VAL A 62 -20.49 -2.08 -5.94
CA VAL A 62 -21.40 -2.32 -4.81
C VAL A 62 -22.82 -2.02 -5.28
N GLU A 63 -23.61 -3.06 -5.48
CA GLU A 63 -24.99 -2.97 -5.94
C GLU A 63 -25.97 -3.00 -4.75
N ALA A 64 -27.27 -3.06 -5.02
CA ALA A 64 -28.31 -2.97 -3.99
C ALA A 64 -28.27 -4.11 -2.96
N ASP A 65 -27.80 -5.29 -3.40
CA ASP A 65 -27.90 -6.57 -2.71
C ASP A 65 -26.57 -7.34 -2.65
N ALA A 66 -25.55 -6.91 -3.40
CA ALA A 66 -24.27 -7.62 -3.47
C ALA A 66 -23.13 -6.71 -3.94
N PHE A 67 -21.90 -7.11 -3.64
CA PHE A 67 -20.74 -6.71 -4.42
C PHE A 67 -20.56 -7.67 -5.60
N ARG A 68 -20.45 -7.14 -6.82
CA ARG A 68 -20.35 -7.91 -8.06
C ARG A 68 -19.22 -7.43 -8.95
N ILE A 69 -18.62 -8.39 -9.66
CA ILE A 69 -17.73 -8.11 -10.79
C ILE A 69 -18.47 -8.56 -12.05
N ARG A 70 -18.54 -7.66 -13.03
CA ARG A 70 -19.23 -7.89 -14.31
C ARG A 70 -18.27 -7.81 -15.48
N ASP A 71 -18.56 -8.54 -16.55
CA ASP A 71 -17.83 -8.45 -17.81
C ASP A 71 -18.31 -7.28 -18.69
N LYS A 72 -17.70 -7.14 -19.88
CA LYS A 72 -18.01 -6.10 -20.85
C LYS A 72 -19.45 -6.14 -21.40
N ASP A 73 -20.10 -7.30 -21.31
CA ASP A 73 -21.46 -7.53 -21.79
C ASP A 73 -22.47 -7.46 -20.61
N ASP A 74 -22.03 -6.96 -19.45
CA ASP A 74 -22.77 -6.78 -18.19
C ASP A 74 -23.15 -8.10 -17.47
N ASN A 75 -22.58 -9.24 -17.87
CA ASN A 75 -22.80 -10.50 -17.18
C ASN A 75 -22.01 -10.56 -15.87
N VAL A 76 -22.60 -11.14 -14.83
CA VAL A 76 -21.95 -11.36 -13.54
C VAL A 76 -20.92 -12.47 -13.65
N VAL A 77 -19.65 -12.16 -13.38
CA VAL A 77 -18.54 -13.13 -13.39
C VAL A 77 -18.09 -13.54 -11.99
N TRP A 78 -18.42 -12.74 -10.98
CA TRP A 78 -18.27 -13.05 -9.56
C TRP A 78 -19.27 -12.28 -8.71
N ASP A 79 -19.76 -12.89 -7.63
CA ASP A 79 -20.82 -12.34 -6.77
C ASP A 79 -20.63 -12.73 -5.29
N SER A 80 -20.64 -11.73 -4.41
CA SER A 80 -20.48 -11.89 -2.96
C SER A 80 -21.56 -12.73 -2.26
N GLN A 81 -22.77 -12.83 -2.83
CA GLN A 81 -23.90 -13.60 -2.30
C GLN A 81 -23.91 -15.06 -2.76
N SER A 82 -22.99 -15.46 -3.64
CA SER A 82 -22.77 -16.84 -4.08
C SER A 82 -21.37 -17.37 -3.83
N SER A 83 -20.45 -16.51 -3.37
CA SER A 83 -19.06 -16.86 -3.08
C SER A 83 -18.88 -17.37 -1.64
N PRO A 84 -17.79 -18.12 -1.39
CA PRO A 84 -17.29 -18.38 -0.04
C PRO A 84 -17.11 -17.06 0.74
N GLY A 85 -17.43 -17.08 2.04
CA GLY A 85 -17.36 -15.90 2.89
C GLY A 85 -18.68 -15.14 3.05
N LYS A 86 -19.74 -15.53 2.33
CA LYS A 86 -21.11 -15.09 2.64
C LYS A 86 -21.46 -15.43 4.08
N LYS A 87 -21.92 -14.43 4.84
CA LYS A 87 -22.39 -14.59 6.21
C LYS A 87 -23.91 -14.64 6.27
N LYS A 88 -24.59 -13.78 5.51
CA LYS A 88 -26.05 -13.63 5.51
C LYS A 88 -26.53 -13.11 4.15
N ASP A 89 -27.80 -13.38 3.84
CA ASP A 89 -28.50 -12.69 2.75
C ASP A 89 -28.61 -11.21 3.05
N VAL A 90 -28.51 -10.38 2.01
CA VAL A 90 -28.65 -8.92 2.09
C VAL A 90 -30.13 -8.53 1.90
N PRO A 91 -30.78 -7.94 2.91
CA PRO A 91 -32.12 -7.35 2.75
C PRO A 91 -32.16 -6.21 1.73
N GLU A 92 -33.31 -5.99 1.13
CA GLU A 92 -33.56 -4.81 0.30
C GLU A 92 -33.50 -3.50 1.09
N GLY A 93 -33.09 -2.42 0.44
CA GLY A 93 -33.13 -1.06 0.99
C GLY A 93 -31.99 -0.68 1.93
N LEU A 94 -30.94 -1.51 2.02
CA LEU A 94 -29.75 -1.20 2.82
C LEU A 94 -28.79 -0.26 2.09
N ASN A 95 -27.97 0.47 2.85
CA ASN A 95 -26.88 1.28 2.32
C ASN A 95 -25.55 0.53 2.48
N LEU A 96 -25.22 -0.28 1.48
CA LEU A 96 -24.03 -1.13 1.54
C LEU A 96 -22.74 -0.33 1.34
N SER A 97 -21.65 -0.85 1.89
CA SER A 97 -20.29 -0.42 1.58
C SER A 97 -19.35 -1.61 1.50
N LEU A 98 -18.41 -1.51 0.57
CA LEU A 98 -17.23 -2.37 0.53
C LEU A 98 -16.08 -1.66 1.24
N VAL A 99 -15.50 -2.29 2.25
CA VAL A 99 -14.46 -1.69 3.11
C VAL A 99 -13.26 -2.60 3.19
N VAL A 100 -12.07 -2.01 3.02
CA VAL A 100 -10.80 -2.65 3.37
C VAL A 100 -10.45 -2.20 4.79
N THR A 101 -10.45 -3.12 5.73
CA THR A 101 -10.17 -2.84 7.14
C THR A 101 -8.67 -2.77 7.41
N GLU A 102 -8.29 -2.19 8.55
CA GLU A 102 -6.89 -2.06 8.97
C GLU A 102 -6.22 -3.39 9.33
N ASP A 103 -7.00 -4.43 9.64
CA ASP A 103 -6.53 -5.80 9.87
C ASP A 103 -6.51 -6.66 8.59
N GLY A 104 -6.80 -6.06 7.43
CA GLY A 104 -6.64 -6.70 6.14
C GLY A 104 -7.81 -7.53 5.70
N GLU A 105 -9.00 -7.28 6.21
CA GLU A 105 -10.25 -7.90 5.79
C GLU A 105 -10.93 -7.03 4.71
N LEU A 106 -11.47 -7.66 3.68
CA LEU A 106 -12.40 -7.04 2.75
C LEU A 106 -13.83 -7.41 3.15
N GLU A 107 -14.64 -6.42 3.52
CA GLU A 107 -15.99 -6.63 4.04
C GLU A 107 -17.04 -5.91 3.21
N LEU A 108 -18.15 -6.59 2.92
CA LEU A 108 -19.40 -5.96 2.49
C LEU A 108 -20.29 -5.78 3.73
N LYS A 109 -20.58 -4.52 4.08
CA LYS A 109 -21.36 -4.21 5.28
C LYS A 109 -22.37 -3.10 5.06
N ASP A 110 -23.43 -3.10 5.85
CA ASP A 110 -24.36 -1.97 5.92
C ASP A 110 -23.70 -0.79 6.66
N ASN A 111 -23.70 0.38 6.03
CA ASN A 111 -23.19 1.64 6.60
C ASN A 111 -24.01 2.12 7.80
N GLY A 112 -25.28 1.75 7.90
CA GLY A 112 -26.15 2.16 9.00
C GLY A 112 -25.82 1.41 10.29
N VAL A 113 -26.03 0.10 10.29
CA VAL A 113 -25.93 -0.75 11.49
C VAL A 113 -24.54 -1.36 11.65
N GLY A 114 -23.72 -1.39 10.60
CA GLY A 114 -22.40 -2.05 10.61
C GLY A 114 -22.46 -3.57 10.47
N THR A 115 -23.61 -4.12 10.07
CA THR A 115 -23.76 -5.57 9.87
C THR A 115 -22.96 -6.02 8.65
N VAL A 116 -22.10 -7.03 8.83
CA VAL A 116 -21.29 -7.63 7.76
C VAL A 116 -22.06 -8.77 7.09
N TYR A 117 -22.22 -8.69 5.78
CA TYR A 117 -22.94 -9.67 4.96
C TYR A 117 -22.01 -10.62 4.20
N TRP A 118 -20.80 -10.15 3.87
CA TRP A 118 -19.75 -10.96 3.24
C TRP A 118 -18.37 -10.49 3.69
N SER A 119 -17.40 -11.42 3.70
CA SER A 119 -16.03 -11.21 4.16
C SER A 119 -15.07 -12.14 3.40
N SER A 120 -13.93 -11.62 2.97
CA SER A 120 -12.87 -12.38 2.29
C SER A 120 -12.15 -13.44 3.14
N ASP A 121 -12.30 -13.42 4.46
CA ASP A 121 -11.58 -14.18 5.48
C ASP A 121 -10.05 -13.98 5.46
N THR A 122 -9.60 -12.74 5.25
CA THR A 122 -8.17 -12.37 5.16
C THR A 122 -7.63 -11.67 6.41
N LYS A 123 -8.45 -11.55 7.47
CA LYS A 123 -8.13 -10.92 8.75
C LYS A 123 -6.78 -11.37 9.31
N GLY A 124 -5.95 -10.40 9.69
CA GLY A 124 -4.57 -10.61 10.14
C GLY A 124 -3.58 -10.81 8.99
N GLY A 125 -3.99 -10.57 7.75
CA GLY A 125 -3.16 -10.78 6.56
C GLY A 125 -2.99 -12.24 6.18
N LYS A 126 -3.94 -13.12 6.56
CA LYS A 126 -3.97 -14.51 6.09
C LYS A 126 -4.53 -14.59 4.68
N LYS A 127 -4.24 -15.69 3.99
CA LYS A 127 -4.89 -16.01 2.71
C LYS A 127 -6.37 -16.27 2.95
N GLY A 128 -7.20 -15.64 2.12
CA GLY A 128 -8.65 -15.67 2.23
C GLY A 128 -9.28 -16.91 1.60
N ASN A 129 -10.61 -16.92 1.62
CA ASN A 129 -11.42 -18.04 1.12
C ASN A 129 -11.29 -18.25 -0.39
N GLU A 130 -10.91 -17.20 -1.12
CA GLU A 130 -10.67 -17.27 -2.56
C GLU A 130 -9.33 -16.62 -2.86
N LEU A 131 -8.34 -17.46 -3.16
CA LEU A 131 -7.06 -17.04 -3.71
C LEU A 131 -6.77 -17.95 -4.90
N SER A 132 -7.33 -17.58 -6.05
CA SER A 132 -7.22 -18.37 -7.28
C SER A 132 -6.70 -17.50 -8.43
N GLY A 133 -5.85 -18.08 -9.29
CA GLY A 133 -5.41 -17.44 -10.53
C GLY A 133 -4.58 -16.17 -10.33
N VAL A 134 -3.76 -16.09 -9.27
CA VAL A 134 -2.90 -14.92 -9.04
C VAL A 134 -1.58 -15.10 -9.78
N SER A 135 -1.44 -14.44 -10.92
CA SER A 135 -0.13 -13.92 -11.31
C SER A 135 0.17 -12.73 -10.40
N ALA A 136 1.30 -12.76 -9.70
CA ALA A 136 1.83 -11.54 -9.11
C ALA A 136 1.90 -10.49 -10.24
N PRO A 137 1.56 -9.22 -9.99
CA PRO A 137 1.78 -8.20 -11.00
C PRO A 137 3.27 -8.27 -11.38
N GLU A 138 3.58 -8.58 -12.65
CA GLU A 138 4.95 -8.58 -13.18
C GLU A 138 5.45 -7.14 -13.29
N GLY A 139 5.65 -6.50 -12.14
CA GLY A 139 6.01 -5.10 -12.03
C GLY A 139 6.21 -4.76 -10.57
N GLU A 140 7.26 -3.99 -10.27
CA GLU A 140 7.41 -3.42 -8.95
C GLU A 140 6.16 -2.60 -8.65
N PHE A 141 5.38 -3.07 -7.67
CA PHE A 141 4.35 -2.28 -7.03
C PHE A 141 5.09 -1.11 -6.36
N PHE A 142 5.32 -0.02 -7.09
CA PHE A 142 5.82 1.23 -6.54
C PHE A 142 4.70 1.86 -5.72
N LEU A 143 4.43 1.26 -4.57
CA LEU A 143 3.88 2.00 -3.47
C LEU A 143 4.96 3.03 -3.18
N ALA A 144 4.72 4.28 -3.61
CA ALA A 144 5.52 5.42 -3.20
C ALA A 144 5.91 5.17 -1.74
N PRO A 145 7.21 5.01 -1.44
CA PRO A 145 7.62 4.53 -0.15
C PRO A 145 7.08 5.53 0.85
N TYR A 146 6.03 5.15 1.57
CA TYR A 146 5.70 5.79 2.82
C TYR A 146 6.93 5.51 3.68
N ALA A 147 7.86 6.46 3.63
CA ALA A 147 9.14 6.41 4.29
C ALA A 147 8.81 6.21 5.77
N ASN A 148 9.04 4.98 6.24
CA ASN A 148 8.86 4.64 7.63
C ASN A 148 9.71 5.60 8.45
N ASN A 149 9.02 6.52 9.14
CA ASN A 149 9.53 7.48 10.10
C ASN A 149 10.82 8.24 9.69
N PRO A 150 10.80 9.59 9.58
CA PRO A 150 12.02 10.37 9.35
C PRO A 150 13.10 10.13 10.42
N LEU A 151 12.72 9.60 11.60
CA LEU A 151 13.64 9.14 12.64
C LEU A 151 14.52 7.95 12.24
N ILE A 152 14.02 6.97 11.48
CA ILE A 152 14.80 5.78 11.10
C ILE A 152 15.88 6.16 10.08
N MET A 153 15.51 6.98 9.09
CA MET A 153 16.47 7.55 8.13
C MET A 153 17.52 8.43 8.81
N ALA A 154 17.11 9.25 9.80
CA ALA A 154 18.04 10.07 10.59
C ALA A 154 19.00 9.21 11.43
N VAL A 155 18.54 8.09 12.00
CA VAL A 155 19.37 7.14 12.74
C VAL A 155 20.34 6.40 11.81
N CYS A 156 19.92 6.00 10.61
CA CYS A 156 20.81 5.38 9.63
C CYS A 156 21.90 6.35 9.14
N ALA A 157 21.57 7.63 8.97
CA ALA A 157 22.54 8.68 8.63
C ALA A 157 23.56 8.96 9.75
N TRP A 158 23.16 8.83 11.01
CA TRP A 158 24.06 8.96 12.18
C TRP A 158 25.17 7.89 12.19
N PHE A 159 24.86 6.66 11.78
CA PHE A 159 25.86 5.59 11.74
C PHE A 159 26.83 5.71 10.56
N SER A 160 26.40 6.30 9.43
CA SER A 160 27.23 6.38 8.22
C SER A 160 28.43 7.33 8.36
N TRP A 161 28.26 8.45 9.08
CA TRP A 161 29.37 9.40 9.30
C TRP A 161 30.29 9.03 10.46
N GLY A 162 29.80 8.31 11.47
CA GLY A 162 30.66 7.72 12.51
C GLY A 162 31.66 6.71 11.92
N PHE A 163 31.23 5.95 10.91
CA PHE A 163 32.07 4.96 10.23
C PHE A 163 33.17 5.59 9.37
N LEU A 164 32.90 6.70 8.68
CA LEU A 164 33.87 7.40 7.84
C LEU A 164 34.98 8.10 8.67
N GLY A 165 34.62 8.65 9.84
CA GLY A 165 35.59 9.18 10.80
C GLY A 165 36.47 8.09 11.44
N TYR A 166 35.93 6.88 11.61
CA TYR A 166 36.67 5.74 12.15
C TYR A 166 37.64 5.10 11.14
N TRP A 167 37.31 5.15 9.85
CA TRP A 167 38.12 4.59 8.75
C TRP A 167 39.34 5.45 8.41
N THR A 168 39.27 6.78 8.58
CA THR A 168 40.34 7.71 8.17
C THR A 168 41.47 7.86 9.20
N MET A 169 41.37 7.27 10.39
CA MET A 169 42.39 7.39 11.45
C MET A 169 43.34 6.18 11.51
N GLY A 170 44.65 6.44 11.50
CA GLY A 170 45.73 5.43 11.59
C GLY A 170 45.74 4.67 12.92
N GLN A 171 46.13 3.38 12.87
CA GLN A 171 45.92 2.36 13.92
C GLN A 171 46.47 2.63 15.34
N LYS A 172 47.26 3.68 15.60
CA LYS A 172 47.95 3.85 16.90
C LYS A 172 47.25 4.76 17.93
N LYS A 173 46.07 5.32 17.66
CA LYS A 173 45.35 6.24 18.59
C LYS A 173 43.82 6.04 18.68
N LYS A 174 43.32 4.82 18.51
CA LYS A 174 41.90 4.55 18.20
C LYS A 174 40.87 4.53 19.34
N ALA A 175 41.23 4.73 20.61
CA ALA A 175 40.27 4.45 21.69
C ALA A 175 39.58 5.67 22.35
N ILE A 176 40.16 6.89 22.32
CA ILE A 176 39.66 7.99 23.18
C ILE A 176 39.44 9.32 22.41
N ALA A 177 40.19 9.60 21.35
CA ALA A 177 40.11 10.90 20.67
C ALA A 177 38.89 11.06 19.74
N ALA A 178 38.45 9.98 19.09
CA ALA A 178 37.35 10.04 18.11
C ALA A 178 36.01 10.52 18.71
N PRO A 179 35.49 9.96 19.82
CA PRO A 179 34.20 10.43 20.37
C PRO A 179 34.27 11.87 20.89
N VAL A 180 35.43 12.32 21.40
CA VAL A 180 35.62 13.69 21.90
C VAL A 180 35.59 14.71 20.76
N TYR A 181 36.24 14.42 19.63
CA TYR A 181 36.18 15.29 18.45
C TYR A 181 34.79 15.30 17.81
N THR A 182 34.11 14.16 17.72
CA THR A 182 32.74 14.10 17.18
C THR A 182 31.76 14.87 18.08
N ALA A 183 31.89 14.75 19.40
CA ALA A 183 31.07 15.51 20.34
C ALA A 183 31.38 17.02 20.29
N ALA A 184 32.65 17.41 20.24
CA ALA A 184 33.04 18.82 20.13
C ALA A 184 32.58 19.45 18.81
N PHE A 185 32.67 18.72 17.69
CA PHE A 185 32.20 19.19 16.39
C PHE A 185 30.68 19.39 16.37
N TYR A 186 29.92 18.47 16.98
CA TYR A 186 28.46 18.59 17.12
C TYR A 186 28.03 19.72 18.06
N LEU A 187 28.83 20.03 19.08
CA LEU A 187 28.56 21.09 20.05
C LEU A 187 28.95 22.50 19.54
N ILE A 188 29.94 22.60 18.64
CA ILE A 188 30.49 23.89 18.19
C ILE A 188 29.99 24.29 16.80
N PHE A 189 29.82 23.35 15.86
CA PHE A 189 29.51 23.65 14.46
C PHE A 189 28.09 23.23 14.10
N LEU A 190 27.13 24.14 14.27
CA LEU A 190 25.89 24.26 13.47
C LEU A 190 25.11 22.96 13.16
N GLY A 191 25.35 21.86 13.88
CA GLY A 191 24.79 20.54 13.60
C GLY A 191 23.28 20.54 13.78
N TRP A 192 22.80 21.40 14.66
CA TRP A 192 21.39 21.68 14.90
C TRP A 192 20.74 22.43 13.72
N ILE A 193 21.48 23.30 13.03
CA ILE A 193 20.96 24.02 11.84
C ILE A 193 20.90 23.07 10.65
N TRP A 194 21.91 22.22 10.45
CA TRP A 194 21.84 21.16 9.44
C TRP A 194 20.71 20.16 9.73
N TRP A 195 20.48 19.84 11.01
CA TRP A 195 19.35 19.01 11.43
C TRP A 195 18.01 19.69 11.14
N LEU A 196 17.86 20.98 11.45
CA LEU A 196 16.65 21.76 11.14
C LEU A 196 16.43 21.89 9.62
N LEU A 197 17.48 22.13 8.83
CA LEU A 197 17.37 22.19 7.37
C LEU A 197 16.97 20.84 6.77
N ALA A 198 17.56 19.73 7.24
CA ALA A 198 17.17 18.39 6.80
C ALA A 198 15.73 18.06 7.22
N VAL A 199 15.29 18.46 8.42
CA VAL A 199 13.90 18.30 8.87
C VAL A 199 12.94 19.15 8.04
N VAL A 200 13.29 20.39 7.72
CA VAL A 200 12.46 21.27 6.89
C VAL A 200 12.40 20.75 5.45
N ASP A 201 13.52 20.31 4.88
CA ASP A 201 13.58 19.77 3.52
C ASP A 201 12.80 18.45 3.40
N THR A 202 12.94 17.55 4.38
CA THR A 202 12.12 16.32 4.45
C THR A 202 10.64 16.60 4.72
N TYR A 203 10.30 17.63 5.50
CA TYR A 203 8.93 18.06 5.72
C TYR A 203 8.30 18.64 4.44
N LEU A 204 9.03 19.49 3.71
CA LEU A 204 8.57 20.05 2.44
C LEU A 204 8.46 18.97 1.36
N CYS A 205 9.40 18.03 1.30
CA CYS A 205 9.33 16.87 0.43
C CYS A 205 8.10 16.00 0.78
N SER A 206 7.85 15.74 2.06
CA SER A 206 6.66 15.00 2.51
C SER A 206 5.35 15.73 2.18
N LYS A 207 5.32 17.05 2.33
CA LYS A 207 4.16 17.88 1.99
C LYS A 207 3.91 17.87 0.48
N LYS A 208 4.96 17.99 -0.33
CA LYS A 208 4.89 17.94 -1.79
C LYS A 208 4.44 16.56 -2.28
N LEU A 209 4.90 15.47 -1.65
CA LEU A 209 4.42 14.11 -1.91
C LEU A 209 2.96 13.88 -1.48
N GLN A 210 2.49 14.57 -0.43
CA GLN A 210 1.07 14.55 -0.06
C GLN A 210 0.20 15.37 -1.03
N GLU A 211 0.69 16.51 -1.51
CA GLU A 211 0.01 17.35 -2.51
C GLU A 211 -0.03 16.64 -3.87
N GLU A 212 1.08 16.06 -4.34
CA GLU A 212 1.19 15.28 -5.59
C GLU A 212 0.46 13.92 -5.48
N GLY A 213 0.53 13.25 -4.32
CA GLY A 213 -0.24 12.03 -4.03
C GLY A 213 -1.74 12.25 -3.81
N SER A 214 -2.23 13.49 -3.86
CA SER A 214 -3.65 13.83 -3.83
C SER A 214 -4.23 14.13 -5.22
N LEU A 215 -3.39 14.21 -6.26
CA LEU A 215 -3.80 14.64 -7.60
C LEU A 215 -3.59 13.61 -8.72
N GLU A 216 -3.10 12.39 -8.43
CA GLU A 216 -3.13 11.32 -9.42
C GLU A 216 -4.08 10.18 -8.99
N PRO A 217 -5.00 9.74 -9.87
CA PRO A 217 -5.85 8.60 -9.58
C PRO A 217 -4.94 7.38 -9.33
N ASN A 218 -5.30 6.56 -8.33
CA ASN A 218 -4.52 5.41 -7.92
C ASN A 218 -4.41 4.36 -9.06
N HIS A 219 -3.46 4.53 -9.99
CA HIS A 219 -3.19 3.60 -11.07
C HIS A 219 -2.65 2.28 -10.50
N CYS A 220 -3.40 1.19 -10.69
CA CYS A 220 -2.89 -0.17 -10.49
C CYS A 220 -2.10 -0.62 -11.72
N GLU A 221 -1.13 0.18 -12.17
CA GLU A 221 -0.26 -0.19 -13.28
C GLU A 221 0.98 -0.93 -12.79
N VAL A 222 1.29 -2.01 -13.50
CA VAL A 222 2.65 -2.52 -13.65
C VAL A 222 3.43 -1.45 -14.42
N PRO A 223 4.52 -0.88 -13.89
CA PRO A 223 5.37 -0.03 -14.69
C PRO A 223 6.01 -0.89 -15.78
N VAL A 224 5.56 -0.72 -17.02
CA VAL A 224 6.38 -1.08 -18.18
C VAL A 224 7.63 -0.23 -18.04
N ILE A 225 8.78 -0.86 -17.86
CA ILE A 225 10.08 -0.18 -17.89
C ILE A 225 10.26 0.38 -19.30
N GLY A 226 9.68 1.55 -19.54
CA GLY A 226 9.85 2.32 -20.75
C GLY A 226 11.30 2.78 -20.79
N ASN A 227 12.07 2.17 -21.70
CA ASN A 227 13.29 2.68 -22.31
C ASN A 227 13.89 3.93 -21.62
N LEU A 228 14.64 3.71 -20.54
CA LEU A 228 15.60 4.71 -20.11
C LEU A 228 16.74 4.75 -21.15
N PRO A 229 17.16 5.94 -21.62
CA PRO A 229 18.24 6.04 -22.59
C PRO A 229 19.50 5.42 -21.99
N LEU A 230 20.01 4.38 -22.64
CA LEU A 230 21.34 3.86 -22.42
C LEU A 230 22.32 5.01 -22.65
N TRP A 231 22.88 5.56 -21.57
CA TRP A 231 24.07 6.38 -21.65
C TRP A 231 25.19 5.48 -22.18
N LYS A 232 25.64 5.77 -23.40
CA LYS A 232 26.91 5.28 -23.95
C LYS A 232 28.07 6.03 -23.31
#